data_AF-A0A3C1Y5S5-F1
#
_entry.id   AF-A0A3C1Y5S5-F1
#
_cell.length_a   1.000
_cell.length_b   1.000
_cell.length_c   1.000
_cell.angle_alpha   90.00
_cell.angle_beta   90.00
_cell.angle_gamma   90.00
#
_symmetry.space_group_name_H-M   'P 1'
#
loop_
_entity.id
_entity.type
_entity.pdbx_description
1 polymer ?
#
loop_
_entity_poly.entity_id
_entity_poly.type
_entity_poly.pdbx_seq_one_letter_code
_entity_poly.pdbx_strand_id
1 'polypeptide(L)'
;SASLPSTPADTRALRNGWILKSGKSPAVFDPANESAVQHVVDVCRDIIRRYDIDGLVFDDYFYPDRFPRQANEPADRYGELRRHYVNKTVAAVHAMVEKTKPWVRFGVAPAGVAGGNGKATAKYNILPPIVGSDWMYDRIFCDPLAWLNEGTVDYVSPQLYWPSDHETNPYEPLAQWWDKTARHFRRHCFPSHSLTDLAATRAHWVEQGKQIDIDRRAASPGSVLYSASSLTGKKAGGLASWLGNRQYLMPALMPPMEWKHARNPGKITGLTLDGETLGWDDNDAGRYVVYALPQELAEEDVAADAPDRNYLAAYIAGITYKPEFELPAYLLEGYRYAVAPYDRYGNEWAATLL
;
A
#
# COMPACT_ATOMS: atom_id res chain seq x y z
N SER A 1 2.65 -29.01 17.11
CA SER A 1 3.75 -28.25 17.73
C SER A 1 4.42 -27.47 16.61
N ALA A 2 4.62 -26.15 16.74
CA ALA A 2 5.43 -25.44 15.75
C ALA A 2 6.87 -25.93 15.90
N SER A 3 7.34 -26.74 14.94
CA SER A 3 8.71 -27.22 14.88
C SER A 3 9.66 -26.04 15.00
N LEU A 4 10.79 -26.24 15.69
CA LEU A 4 11.83 -25.22 15.66
C LEU A 4 12.28 -25.03 14.20
N PRO A 5 12.55 -23.77 13.79
CA PRO A 5 13.14 -23.50 12.49
C PRO A 5 14.42 -24.35 12.32
N SER A 6 14.54 -25.08 11.20
CA SER A 6 15.47 -26.22 11.06
C SER A 6 16.55 -26.03 9.98
N THR A 7 16.58 -24.89 9.30
CA THR A 7 17.62 -24.61 8.33
C THR A 7 18.95 -24.24 9.02
N PRO A 8 20.09 -24.26 8.31
CA PRO A 8 21.35 -23.74 8.84
C PRO A 8 21.28 -22.26 9.24
N ALA A 9 20.47 -21.46 8.53
CA ALA A 9 20.24 -20.06 8.84
C ALA A 9 19.46 -19.90 10.15
N ASP A 10 18.38 -20.67 10.30
CA ASP A 10 17.57 -20.75 11.51
C ASP A 10 18.38 -21.14 12.74
N THR A 11 19.20 -22.18 12.61
CA THR A 11 20.08 -22.65 13.69
C THR A 11 21.08 -21.57 14.09
N ARG A 12 21.56 -20.77 13.13
CA ARG A 12 22.45 -19.63 13.40
C ARG A 12 21.71 -18.52 14.15
N ALA A 13 20.50 -18.14 13.69
CA ALA A 13 19.69 -17.14 14.36
C ALA A 13 19.35 -17.55 15.81
N LEU A 14 18.99 -18.81 16.04
CA LEU A 14 18.78 -19.38 17.38
C LEU A 14 20.03 -19.29 18.25
N ARG A 15 21.20 -19.74 17.73
CA ARG A 15 22.48 -19.67 18.47
C ARG A 15 22.91 -18.24 18.80
N ASN A 16 22.60 -17.29 17.92
CA ASN A 16 22.93 -15.88 18.11
C ASN A 16 21.95 -15.15 19.05
N GLY A 17 20.94 -15.85 19.59
CA GLY A 17 19.93 -15.24 20.46
C GLY A 17 19.02 -14.24 19.74
N TRP A 18 18.82 -14.40 18.43
CA TRP A 18 18.00 -13.50 17.62
C TRP A 18 16.52 -13.83 17.63
N ILE A 19 16.12 -14.97 18.19
CA ILE A 19 14.77 -15.51 18.07
C ILE A 19 14.05 -15.49 19.42
N LEU A 20 12.86 -14.88 19.45
CA LEU A 20 11.90 -15.02 20.55
C LEU A 20 11.00 -16.22 20.31
N LYS A 21 10.89 -17.10 21.31
CA LYS A 21 9.93 -18.20 21.32
C LYS A 21 9.48 -18.48 22.75
N SER A 22 8.19 -18.73 22.94
CA SER A 22 7.65 -19.16 24.23
C SER A 22 6.51 -20.16 24.03
N GLY A 23 6.61 -21.32 24.69
CA GLY A 23 5.61 -22.37 24.61
C GLY A 23 5.23 -22.76 23.18
N LYS A 24 3.95 -22.58 22.84
CA LYS A 24 3.38 -22.88 21.52
C LYS A 24 3.31 -21.66 20.59
N SER A 25 3.71 -20.47 21.03
CA SER A 25 3.70 -19.27 20.20
C SER A 25 4.64 -19.42 18.99
N PRO A 26 4.33 -18.77 17.86
CA PRO A 26 5.26 -18.65 16.74
C PRO A 26 6.62 -18.11 17.19
N ALA A 27 7.68 -18.57 16.53
CA ALA A 27 9.01 -18.00 16.69
C ALA A 27 9.12 -16.74 15.83
N VAL A 28 9.67 -15.66 16.38
CA VAL A 28 9.88 -14.40 15.66
C VAL A 28 11.30 -13.89 15.90
N PHE A 29 11.84 -13.07 14.99
CA PHE A 29 13.04 -12.32 15.30
C PHE A 29 12.77 -11.33 16.45
N ASP A 30 13.69 -11.22 17.39
CA ASP A 30 13.58 -10.33 18.55
C ASP A 30 13.75 -8.86 18.13
N PRO A 31 12.70 -8.02 18.18
CA PRO A 31 12.81 -6.61 17.83
C PRO A 31 13.73 -5.82 18.77
N ALA A 32 14.01 -6.34 19.97
CA ALA A 32 14.95 -5.72 20.92
C ALA A 32 16.42 -6.00 20.57
N ASN A 33 16.69 -7.03 19.76
CA ASN A 33 18.04 -7.44 19.39
C ASN A 33 18.49 -6.69 18.12
N GLU A 34 19.43 -5.78 18.25
CA GLU A 34 19.89 -4.95 17.13
C GLU A 34 20.45 -5.74 15.95
N SER A 35 21.09 -6.90 16.22
CA SER A 35 21.59 -7.76 15.14
C SER A 35 20.46 -8.49 14.41
N ALA A 36 19.38 -8.85 15.11
CA ALA A 36 18.19 -9.40 14.48
C ALA A 36 17.48 -8.34 13.61
N VAL A 37 17.37 -7.11 14.11
CA VAL A 37 16.85 -5.96 13.33
C VAL A 37 17.72 -5.72 12.09
N GLN A 38 19.04 -5.70 12.23
CA GLN A 38 19.96 -5.52 11.11
C GLN A 38 19.80 -6.64 10.07
N HIS A 39 19.59 -7.88 10.50
CA HIS A 39 19.32 -8.99 9.59
C HIS A 39 18.05 -8.78 8.76
N VAL A 40 16.95 -8.33 9.38
CA VAL A 40 15.71 -7.97 8.66
C VAL A 40 15.98 -6.87 7.63
N VAL A 41 16.71 -5.82 8.03
CA VAL A 41 17.09 -4.72 7.13
C VAL A 41 17.94 -5.22 5.96
N ASP A 42 18.89 -6.12 6.18
CA ASP A 42 19.77 -6.65 5.14
C ASP A 42 19.04 -7.55 4.15
N VAL A 43 18.06 -8.34 4.62
CA VAL A 43 17.17 -9.11 3.71
C VAL A 43 16.36 -8.17 2.83
N CYS A 44 15.71 -7.15 3.41
CA CYS A 44 14.98 -6.15 2.63
C CYS A 44 15.90 -5.42 1.64
N ARG A 45 17.13 -5.08 2.06
CA ARG A 45 18.15 -4.44 1.21
C ARG A 45 18.54 -5.32 0.03
N ASP A 46 18.75 -6.61 0.26
CA ASP A 46 19.10 -7.57 -0.78
C ASP A 46 18.00 -7.65 -1.84
N ILE A 47 16.73 -7.72 -1.40
CA ILE A 47 15.56 -7.72 -2.29
C ILE A 47 15.53 -6.45 -3.16
N ILE A 48 15.54 -5.26 -2.55
CA ILE A 48 15.42 -4.02 -3.32
C ILE A 48 16.62 -3.77 -4.23
N ARG A 49 17.81 -4.31 -3.92
CA ARG A 49 19.01 -4.17 -4.78
C ARG A 49 18.97 -5.12 -5.98
N ARG A 50 18.52 -6.36 -5.79
CA ARG A 50 18.54 -7.39 -6.83
C ARG A 50 17.32 -7.36 -7.74
N TYR A 51 16.19 -6.85 -7.26
CA TYR A 51 14.94 -6.85 -7.99
C TYR A 51 14.46 -5.42 -8.26
N ASP A 52 13.83 -5.24 -9.41
CA ASP A 52 13.17 -4.00 -9.76
C ASP A 52 11.73 -3.99 -9.24
N ILE A 53 11.58 -3.70 -7.95
CA ILE A 53 10.28 -3.64 -7.26
C ILE A 53 9.85 -2.21 -6.98
N ASP A 54 8.55 -1.97 -6.94
CA ASP A 54 7.97 -0.65 -6.63
C ASP A 54 7.65 -0.45 -5.15
N GLY A 55 7.62 -1.53 -4.36
CA GLY A 55 7.30 -1.44 -2.94
C GLY A 55 7.69 -2.67 -2.11
N LEU A 56 7.81 -2.42 -0.81
CA LEU A 56 7.90 -3.43 0.25
C LEU A 56 6.67 -3.27 1.15
N VAL A 57 6.05 -4.38 1.51
CA VAL A 57 4.93 -4.40 2.46
C VAL A 57 5.20 -5.42 3.56
N PHE A 58 5.04 -4.99 4.81
CA PHE A 58 4.93 -5.91 5.95
C PHE A 58 3.46 -6.09 6.32
N ASP A 59 3.08 -7.31 6.66
CA ASP A 59 1.71 -7.63 7.11
C ASP A 59 1.56 -7.41 8.63
N ASP A 60 0.55 -7.98 9.26
CA ASP A 60 0.16 -7.74 10.65
C ASP A 60 0.93 -8.55 11.73
N TYR A 61 2.01 -9.24 11.36
CA TYR A 61 2.78 -10.08 12.29
C TYR A 61 3.92 -9.31 12.98
N PHE A 62 3.77 -9.08 14.29
CA PHE A 62 4.77 -8.43 15.15
C PHE A 62 5.23 -9.38 16.26
N TYR A 63 5.12 -8.98 17.53
CA TYR A 63 5.19 -9.95 18.62
C TYR A 63 4.03 -10.93 18.51
N PRO A 64 4.24 -12.21 18.85
CA PRO A 64 3.13 -13.15 18.98
C PRO A 64 2.07 -12.61 19.94
N ASP A 65 0.81 -12.89 19.62
CA ASP A 65 -0.32 -12.45 20.43
C ASP A 65 -0.17 -12.82 21.92
N ARG A 66 -0.20 -11.80 22.78
CA ARG A 66 0.00 -11.90 24.24
C ARG A 66 1.33 -12.60 24.61
N PHE A 67 2.39 -12.37 23.84
CA PHE A 67 3.71 -12.93 24.15
C PHE A 67 4.10 -12.58 25.59
N PRO A 68 4.48 -13.58 26.42
CA PRO A 68 4.69 -13.35 27.84
C PRO A 68 5.82 -12.35 28.09
N ARG A 69 5.67 -11.53 29.14
CA ARG A 69 6.72 -10.63 29.61
C ARG A 69 7.93 -11.45 30.05
N GLN A 70 9.11 -11.08 29.60
CA GLN A 70 10.37 -11.65 30.06
C GLN A 70 10.76 -11.06 31.41
N ALA A 71 11.48 -11.83 32.23
CA ALA A 71 11.79 -11.43 33.61
C ALA A 71 12.59 -10.12 33.69
N ASN A 72 13.44 -9.83 32.69
CA ASN A 72 14.24 -8.62 32.57
C ASN A 72 13.47 -7.39 32.04
N GLU A 73 12.23 -7.54 31.59
CA GLU A 73 11.42 -6.42 31.13
C GLU A 73 10.70 -5.73 32.31
N PRO A 74 10.67 -4.39 32.36
CA PRO A 74 9.99 -3.66 33.43
C PRO A 74 8.48 -3.89 33.39
N ALA A 75 7.88 -4.29 34.52
CA ALA A 75 6.47 -4.70 34.57
C ALA A 75 5.48 -3.59 34.16
N ASP A 76 5.81 -2.33 34.47
CA ASP A 76 5.00 -1.14 34.22
C ASP A 76 5.19 -0.54 32.82
N ARG A 77 6.32 -0.85 32.15
CA ARG A 77 6.71 -0.20 30.89
C ARG A 77 7.02 -1.14 29.74
N TYR A 78 6.98 -2.47 29.92
CA TYR A 78 7.34 -3.40 28.86
C TYR A 78 6.50 -3.22 27.58
N GLY A 79 5.22 -2.87 27.70
CA GLY A 79 4.37 -2.65 26.53
C GLY A 79 4.84 -1.47 25.66
N GLU A 80 5.21 -0.36 26.30
CA GLU A 80 5.81 0.79 25.61
C GLU A 80 7.17 0.43 25.01
N LEU A 81 7.97 -0.33 25.74
CA LEU A 81 9.30 -0.76 25.28
C LEU A 81 9.22 -1.65 24.05
N ARG A 82 8.28 -2.61 24.03
CA ARG A 82 8.06 -3.49 22.87
C ARG A 82 7.55 -2.73 21.65
N ARG A 83 6.60 -1.79 21.84
CA ARG A 83 6.16 -0.89 20.76
C ARG A 83 7.34 -0.09 20.20
N HIS A 84 8.19 0.47 21.07
CA HIS A 84 9.40 1.17 20.65
C HIS A 84 10.33 0.29 19.79
N TYR A 85 10.54 -0.97 20.16
CA TYR A 85 11.37 -1.88 19.38
C TYR A 85 10.77 -2.24 18.01
N VAL A 86 9.46 -2.44 17.93
CA VAL A 86 8.76 -2.59 16.64
C VAL A 86 8.95 -1.34 15.79
N ASN A 87 8.70 -0.15 16.35
CA ASN A 87 8.84 1.13 15.65
C ASN A 87 10.28 1.34 15.15
N LYS A 88 11.29 1.04 15.98
CA LYS A 88 12.71 1.08 15.59
C LYS A 88 13.01 0.17 14.39
N THR A 89 12.42 -1.02 14.35
CA THR A 89 12.59 -1.95 13.24
C THR A 89 11.99 -1.42 11.94
N VAL A 90 10.75 -0.91 12.00
CA VAL A 90 10.08 -0.26 10.86
C VAL A 90 10.88 0.94 10.36
N ALA A 91 11.31 1.82 11.26
CA ALA A 91 12.14 2.98 10.94
C ALA A 91 13.48 2.60 10.29
N ALA A 92 14.12 1.51 10.75
CA ALA A 92 15.37 1.03 10.18
C ALA A 92 15.21 0.53 8.74
N VAL A 93 14.12 -0.18 8.45
CA VAL A 93 13.79 -0.62 7.08
C VAL A 93 13.51 0.59 6.18
N HIS A 94 12.69 1.54 6.65
CA HIS A 94 12.41 2.77 5.90
C HIS A 94 13.68 3.58 5.60
N ALA A 95 14.52 3.83 6.60
CA ALA A 95 15.78 4.55 6.43
C ALA A 95 16.74 3.84 5.45
N MET A 96 16.66 2.51 5.37
CA MET A 96 17.41 1.73 4.39
C MET A 96 16.85 1.92 2.97
N VAL A 97 15.52 1.91 2.80
CA VAL A 97 14.84 2.17 1.52
C VAL A 97 15.20 3.56 0.99
N GLU A 98 15.08 4.59 1.82
CA GLU A 98 15.40 5.99 1.47
C GLU A 98 16.82 6.15 0.93
N LYS A 99 17.79 5.43 1.51
CA LYS A 99 19.19 5.47 1.08
C LYS A 99 19.48 4.67 -0.18
N THR A 100 18.67 3.67 -0.49
CA THR A 100 19.00 2.67 -1.52
C THR A 100 18.20 2.88 -2.81
N LYS A 101 16.89 3.06 -2.69
CA LYS A 101 15.95 3.33 -3.80
C LYS A 101 14.77 4.14 -3.23
N PRO A 102 14.91 5.48 -3.08
CA PRO A 102 13.93 6.31 -2.36
C PRO A 102 12.52 6.33 -2.96
N TRP A 103 12.35 5.94 -4.23
CA TRP A 103 11.04 5.81 -4.87
C TRP A 103 10.29 4.52 -4.49
N VAL A 104 10.94 3.52 -3.90
CA VAL A 104 10.28 2.29 -3.45
C VAL A 104 9.38 2.63 -2.27
N ARG A 105 8.09 2.33 -2.38
CA ARG A 105 7.11 2.54 -1.32
C ARG A 105 7.33 1.53 -0.20
N PHE A 106 7.40 1.97 1.04
CA PHE A 106 7.38 1.07 2.20
C PHE A 106 6.10 1.23 3.00
N GLY A 107 5.29 0.18 3.07
CA GLY A 107 4.04 0.20 3.84
C GLY A 107 3.92 -0.97 4.81
N VAL A 108 2.97 -0.81 5.73
CA VAL A 108 2.61 -1.86 6.70
C VAL A 108 1.10 -2.05 6.67
N ALA A 109 0.64 -3.30 6.69
CA ALA A 109 -0.76 -3.68 6.75
C ALA A 109 -1.11 -4.16 8.18
N PRO A 110 -1.38 -3.24 9.13
CA PRO A 110 -1.70 -3.63 10.50
C PRO A 110 -3.11 -4.21 10.60
N ALA A 111 -3.43 -4.77 11.77
CA ALA A 111 -4.81 -5.12 12.10
C ALA A 111 -5.76 -3.91 11.97
N GLY A 112 -7.03 -4.18 11.68
CA GLY A 112 -7.96 -3.14 11.22
C GLY A 112 -8.40 -2.06 12.22
N VAL A 113 -8.07 -2.15 13.51
CA VAL A 113 -8.47 -1.13 14.51
C VAL A 113 -7.27 -0.65 15.30
N ALA A 114 -6.86 0.61 15.07
CA ALA A 114 -5.94 1.35 15.93
C ALA A 114 -6.69 2.36 16.79
N GLY A 115 -6.16 2.70 17.96
CA GLY A 115 -6.62 3.83 18.75
C GLY A 115 -7.94 3.63 19.51
N GLY A 116 -8.64 2.51 19.32
CA GLY A 116 -9.91 2.21 20.00
C GLY A 116 -9.79 2.13 21.53
N ASN A 117 -8.59 1.95 22.08
CA ASN A 117 -8.32 2.00 23.52
C ASN A 117 -7.99 3.42 24.04
N GLY A 118 -7.97 4.43 23.16
CA GLY A 118 -7.62 5.83 23.46
C GLY A 118 -6.13 6.09 23.77
N LYS A 119 -5.34 5.07 24.07
CA LYS A 119 -3.92 5.22 24.47
C LYS A 119 -3.03 5.60 23.29
N ALA A 120 -3.21 4.94 22.14
CA ALA A 120 -2.42 5.22 20.95
C ALA A 120 -2.66 6.65 20.44
N THR A 121 -3.92 7.06 20.41
CA THR A 121 -4.35 8.34 19.86
C THR A 121 -4.07 9.54 20.76
N ALA A 122 -4.11 9.35 22.09
CA ALA A 122 -3.80 10.41 23.06
C ALA A 122 -2.41 11.03 22.86
N LYS A 123 -1.42 10.24 22.42
CA LYS A 123 -0.05 10.72 22.16
C LYS A 123 0.05 11.72 21.01
N TYR A 124 -0.89 11.65 20.06
CA TYR A 124 -0.83 12.40 18.80
C TYR A 124 -2.02 13.34 18.60
N ASN A 125 -2.83 13.56 19.65
CA ASN A 125 -4.02 14.41 19.59
C ASN A 125 -5.01 13.99 18.47
N ILE A 126 -5.15 12.68 18.26
CA ILE A 126 -6.11 12.11 17.33
C ILE A 126 -7.35 11.71 18.12
N LEU A 127 -8.54 11.89 17.55
CA LEU A 127 -9.76 11.34 18.16
C LEU A 127 -9.77 9.81 17.97
N PRO A 128 -10.07 9.01 19.00
CA PRO A 128 -10.27 7.57 18.85
C PRO A 128 -11.33 7.25 17.77
N PRO A 129 -11.27 6.09 17.10
CA PRO A 129 -12.39 5.64 16.29
C PRO A 129 -13.63 5.47 17.17
N ILE A 130 -14.81 5.79 16.62
CA ILE A 130 -16.07 5.72 17.36
C ILE A 130 -16.54 4.27 17.63
N VAL A 131 -15.90 3.29 16.99
CA VAL A 131 -16.19 1.85 17.06
C VAL A 131 -14.89 1.05 16.97
N GLY A 132 -14.97 -0.24 17.28
CA GLY A 132 -13.83 -1.16 17.23
C GLY A 132 -12.97 -1.18 18.50
N SER A 133 -12.34 -2.33 18.74
CA SER A 133 -11.40 -2.52 19.86
C SER A 133 -9.98 -2.72 19.34
N ASP A 134 -9.04 -1.94 19.88
CA ASP A 134 -7.63 -1.99 19.51
C ASP A 134 -6.89 -3.04 20.35
N TRP A 135 -6.88 -4.26 19.84
CA TRP A 135 -6.13 -5.35 20.45
C TRP A 135 -4.66 -5.36 20.00
N MET A 136 -4.33 -4.69 18.88
CA MET A 136 -2.99 -4.77 18.30
C MET A 136 -1.97 -3.94 19.10
N TYR A 137 -2.42 -2.82 19.67
CA TYR A 137 -1.61 -1.98 20.53
C TYR A 137 -1.19 -2.70 21.83
N ASP A 138 -2.12 -3.42 22.44
CA ASP A 138 -1.93 -4.02 23.77
C ASP A 138 -1.34 -5.45 23.70
N ARG A 139 -1.62 -6.23 22.65
CA ARG A 139 -1.28 -7.67 22.63
C ARG A 139 -0.13 -8.06 21.70
N ILE A 140 0.06 -7.35 20.59
CA ILE A 140 1.17 -7.57 19.64
C ILE A 140 2.11 -6.37 19.53
N PHE A 141 1.85 -5.32 20.31
CA PHE A 141 2.69 -4.12 20.43
C PHE A 141 2.89 -3.39 19.08
N CYS A 142 1.83 -3.34 18.28
CA CYS A 142 1.78 -2.61 17.01
C CYS A 142 1.25 -1.19 17.25
N ASP A 143 2.01 -0.16 16.85
CA ASP A 143 1.63 1.25 16.99
C ASP A 143 1.79 2.00 15.66
N PRO A 144 0.83 1.81 14.72
CA PRO A 144 0.91 2.43 13.39
C PRO A 144 0.81 3.95 13.41
N LEU A 145 0.25 4.54 14.47
CA LEU A 145 0.19 6.00 14.61
C LEU A 145 1.58 6.57 14.86
N ALA A 146 2.47 5.84 15.53
CA ALA A 146 3.87 6.22 15.64
C ALA A 146 4.55 6.29 14.27
N TRP A 147 4.34 5.28 13.41
CA TRP A 147 4.97 5.26 12.09
C TRP A 147 4.45 6.36 11.16
N LEU A 148 3.15 6.63 11.22
CA LEU A 148 2.54 7.73 10.48
C LEU A 148 3.10 9.07 10.96
N ASN A 149 3.12 9.31 12.27
CA ASN A 149 3.65 10.53 12.87
C ASN A 149 5.14 10.76 12.56
N GLU A 150 5.97 9.72 12.66
CA GLU A 150 7.40 9.80 12.37
C GLU A 150 7.71 9.78 10.87
N GLY A 151 6.72 9.47 10.02
CA GLY A 151 6.88 9.36 8.58
C GLY A 151 7.76 8.18 8.15
N THR A 152 7.82 7.12 8.96
CA THR A 152 8.64 5.91 8.72
C THR A 152 7.93 4.84 7.89
N VAL A 153 6.75 5.16 7.38
CA VAL A 153 6.04 4.42 6.33
C VAL A 153 5.52 5.41 5.30
N ASP A 154 5.41 4.97 4.07
CA ASP A 154 4.77 5.70 2.97
C ASP A 154 3.25 5.51 3.00
N TYR A 155 2.78 4.37 3.50
CA TYR A 155 1.36 4.10 3.65
C TYR A 155 1.07 3.08 4.73
N VAL A 156 -0.18 3.08 5.18
CA VAL A 156 -0.77 1.97 5.96
C VAL A 156 -1.87 1.29 5.17
N SER A 157 -2.04 -0.02 5.38
CA SER A 157 -3.12 -0.80 4.78
C SER A 157 -3.89 -1.57 5.85
N PRO A 158 -4.77 -0.90 6.62
CA PRO A 158 -5.46 -1.54 7.72
C PRO A 158 -6.35 -2.69 7.23
N GLN A 159 -6.25 -3.85 7.88
CA GLN A 159 -7.03 -5.04 7.57
C GLN A 159 -8.50 -4.90 8.03
N LEU A 160 -9.32 -4.20 7.25
CA LEU A 160 -10.74 -3.97 7.53
C LEU A 160 -11.59 -5.16 7.05
N TYR A 161 -11.40 -6.30 7.70
CA TYR A 161 -11.97 -7.59 7.28
C TYR A 161 -13.37 -7.87 7.86
N TRP A 162 -14.18 -6.82 7.97
CA TRP A 162 -15.54 -6.90 8.49
C TRP A 162 -16.54 -6.35 7.48
N PRO A 163 -17.75 -6.93 7.40
CA PRO A 163 -18.86 -6.34 6.65
C PRO A 163 -19.23 -4.94 7.14
N SER A 164 -19.86 -4.16 6.27
CA SER A 164 -20.34 -2.80 6.57
C SER A 164 -21.37 -2.76 7.72
N ASP A 165 -22.09 -3.85 7.95
CA ASP A 165 -23.11 -3.99 9.00
C ASP A 165 -22.61 -4.74 10.25
N HIS A 166 -21.30 -5.00 10.35
CA HIS A 166 -20.73 -5.67 11.51
C HIS A 166 -20.98 -4.87 12.80
N GLU A 167 -21.56 -5.50 13.82
CA GLU A 167 -22.08 -4.83 15.03
C GLU A 167 -21.03 -3.97 15.74
N THR A 168 -19.80 -4.49 15.92
CA THR A 168 -18.75 -3.81 16.70
C THR A 168 -17.63 -3.19 15.87
N ASN A 169 -17.55 -3.53 14.58
CA ASN A 169 -16.43 -3.20 13.69
C ASN A 169 -16.94 -2.89 12.26
N PRO A 170 -17.98 -2.05 12.11
CA PRO A 170 -18.51 -1.75 10.78
C PRO A 170 -17.43 -1.11 9.90
N TYR A 171 -17.37 -1.52 8.64
CA TYR A 171 -16.33 -1.10 7.70
C TYR A 171 -16.21 0.43 7.58
N GLU A 172 -17.33 1.12 7.36
CA GLU A 172 -17.33 2.55 6.99
C GLU A 172 -16.73 3.49 8.05
N PRO A 173 -17.15 3.43 9.33
CA PRO A 173 -16.53 4.26 10.36
C PRO A 173 -15.03 4.02 10.53
N LEU A 174 -14.57 2.77 10.38
CA LEU A 174 -13.16 2.43 10.49
C LEU A 174 -12.36 2.93 9.28
N ALA A 175 -12.85 2.73 8.06
CA ALA A 175 -12.22 3.23 6.83
C ALA A 175 -12.08 4.75 6.85
N GLN A 176 -13.15 5.46 7.21
CA GLN A 176 -13.13 6.92 7.35
C GLN A 176 -12.16 7.40 8.42
N TRP A 177 -12.05 6.68 9.54
CA TRP A 177 -11.12 7.05 10.61
C TRP A 177 -9.66 6.88 10.17
N TRP A 178 -9.35 5.75 9.53
CA TRP A 178 -8.00 5.47 9.04
C TRP A 178 -7.55 6.47 7.98
N ASP A 179 -8.41 6.75 7.01
CA ASP A 179 -8.12 7.70 5.95
C ASP A 179 -7.89 9.12 6.52
N LYS A 180 -8.76 9.60 7.42
CA LYS A 180 -8.57 10.89 8.12
C LYS A 180 -7.25 10.92 8.90
N THR A 181 -6.91 9.82 9.59
CA THR A 181 -5.69 9.71 10.39
C THR A 181 -4.45 9.73 9.50
N ALA A 182 -4.43 8.97 8.41
CA ALA A 182 -3.29 8.95 7.49
C ALA A 182 -3.09 10.31 6.80
N ARG A 183 -4.18 10.96 6.36
CA ARG A 183 -4.13 12.31 5.79
C ARG A 183 -3.63 13.36 6.79
N HIS A 184 -4.02 13.27 8.06
CA HIS A 184 -3.48 14.14 9.12
C HIS A 184 -1.94 14.10 9.17
N PHE A 185 -1.34 12.92 8.97
CA PHE A 185 0.10 12.73 8.92
C PHE A 185 0.71 12.83 7.51
N ARG A 186 -0.07 13.24 6.50
CA ARG A 186 0.33 13.30 5.08
C ARG A 186 0.94 11.99 4.60
N ARG A 187 0.20 10.89 4.81
CA ARG A 187 0.52 9.55 4.30
C ARG A 187 -0.72 8.92 3.69
N HIS A 188 -0.50 7.92 2.83
CA HIS A 188 -1.62 7.22 2.22
C HIS A 188 -2.19 6.15 3.15
N CYS A 189 -3.50 5.92 3.02
CA CYS A 189 -4.18 4.76 3.56
C CYS A 189 -4.73 3.95 2.38
N PHE A 190 -4.47 2.65 2.34
CA PHE A 190 -5.09 1.74 1.36
C PHE A 190 -5.84 0.66 2.14
N PRO A 191 -7.11 0.85 2.51
CA PRO A 191 -7.87 -0.14 3.27
C PRO A 191 -7.81 -1.54 2.63
N SER A 192 -7.56 -2.55 3.45
CA SER A 192 -7.52 -3.94 3.01
C SER A 192 -8.89 -4.59 3.20
N HIS A 193 -9.43 -5.21 2.15
CA HIS A 193 -10.68 -5.98 2.16
C HIS A 193 -10.40 -7.48 2.19
N SER A 194 -11.18 -8.24 2.97
CA SER A 194 -11.12 -9.70 2.93
C SER A 194 -12.09 -10.27 1.90
N LEU A 195 -11.56 -11.10 1.04
CA LEU A 195 -12.24 -11.93 0.06
C LEU A 195 -12.27 -13.41 0.47
N THR A 196 -11.64 -13.81 1.58
CA THR A 196 -11.37 -15.23 1.89
C THR A 196 -12.59 -15.99 2.39
N ASP A 197 -13.51 -15.31 3.06
CA ASP A 197 -14.73 -15.89 3.63
C ASP A 197 -15.99 -15.51 2.84
N LEU A 198 -15.83 -14.92 1.64
CA LEU A 198 -16.94 -14.56 0.78
C LEU A 198 -17.47 -15.81 0.04
N ALA A 199 -18.76 -16.08 0.20
CA ALA A 199 -19.44 -16.99 -0.71
C ALA A 199 -19.55 -16.35 -2.10
N ALA A 200 -19.50 -17.16 -3.17
CA ALA A 200 -19.71 -16.73 -4.54
C ALA A 200 -21.17 -16.33 -4.83
N THR A 201 -21.68 -15.30 -4.14
CA THR A 201 -23.05 -14.81 -4.30
C THR A 201 -23.06 -13.33 -4.62
N ARG A 202 -24.13 -12.91 -5.32
CA ARG A 202 -24.33 -11.51 -5.71
C ARG A 202 -24.33 -10.55 -4.51
N ALA A 203 -24.86 -10.97 -3.36
CA ALA A 203 -24.91 -10.15 -2.15
C ALA A 203 -23.51 -9.79 -1.65
N HIS A 204 -22.60 -10.76 -1.59
CA HIS A 204 -21.20 -10.52 -1.18
C HIS A 204 -20.45 -9.62 -2.16
N TRP A 205 -20.71 -9.75 -3.47
CA TRP A 205 -20.11 -8.87 -4.46
C TRP A 205 -20.61 -7.43 -4.32
N VAL A 206 -21.92 -7.25 -4.09
CA VAL A 206 -22.51 -5.93 -3.83
C VAL A 206 -21.92 -5.31 -2.57
N GLU A 207 -21.73 -6.08 -1.50
CA GLU A 207 -21.05 -5.61 -0.29
C GLU A 207 -19.59 -5.19 -0.57
N GLN A 208 -18.83 -5.97 -1.33
CA GLN A 208 -17.47 -5.59 -1.72
C GLN A 208 -17.45 -4.29 -2.55
N GLY A 209 -18.40 -4.12 -3.47
CA GLY A 209 -18.56 -2.87 -4.21
C GLY A 209 -18.91 -1.70 -3.30
N LYS A 210 -19.80 -1.90 -2.33
CA LYS A 210 -20.17 -0.88 -1.34
C LYS A 210 -18.95 -0.41 -0.54
N GLN A 211 -18.08 -1.32 -0.11
CA GLN A 211 -16.84 -0.97 0.60
C GLN A 211 -15.87 -0.17 -0.27
N ILE A 212 -15.72 -0.53 -1.56
CA ILE A 212 -14.92 0.26 -2.51
C ILE A 212 -15.51 1.67 -2.70
N ASP A 213 -16.85 1.78 -2.77
CA ASP A 213 -17.51 3.08 -2.86
C ASP A 213 -17.37 3.90 -1.57
N ILE A 214 -17.29 3.25 -0.40
CA ILE A 214 -16.95 3.89 0.87
C ILE A 214 -15.54 4.48 0.81
N ASP A 215 -14.55 3.70 0.35
CA ASP A 215 -13.16 4.16 0.24
C ASP A 215 -13.04 5.37 -0.69
N ARG A 216 -13.74 5.37 -1.83
CA ARG A 216 -13.80 6.53 -2.74
C ARG A 216 -14.39 7.76 -2.08
N ARG A 217 -15.50 7.61 -1.35
CA ARG A 217 -16.12 8.75 -0.62
C ARG A 217 -15.25 9.27 0.50
N ALA A 218 -14.41 8.42 1.10
CA ALA A 218 -13.41 8.83 2.07
C ALA A 218 -12.21 9.55 1.42
N ALA A 219 -12.09 9.53 0.09
CA ALA A 219 -10.91 9.97 -0.67
C ALA A 219 -9.66 9.12 -0.42
N SER A 220 -9.86 7.83 -0.10
CA SER A 220 -8.76 6.86 -0.10
C SER A 220 -8.23 6.71 -1.52
N PRO A 221 -6.90 6.75 -1.74
CA PRO A 221 -6.31 6.63 -3.08
C PRO A 221 -6.39 5.22 -3.68
N GLY A 222 -6.90 4.23 -2.94
CA GLY A 222 -7.12 2.87 -3.42
C GLY A 222 -7.37 1.89 -2.29
N SER A 223 -7.31 0.60 -2.60
CA SER A 223 -7.58 -0.49 -1.66
C SER A 223 -6.73 -1.72 -1.98
N VAL A 224 -6.61 -2.63 -1.01
CA VAL A 224 -5.92 -3.93 -1.16
C VAL A 224 -6.93 -5.06 -1.01
N LEU A 225 -6.85 -6.09 -1.85
CA LEU A 225 -7.79 -7.23 -1.83
C LEU A 225 -7.09 -8.51 -1.35
N TYR A 226 -7.39 -8.94 -0.12
CA TYR A 226 -6.87 -10.17 0.46
C TYR A 226 -7.82 -11.36 0.22
N SER A 227 -7.54 -12.36 -0.60
CA SER A 227 -6.34 -12.53 -1.41
C SER A 227 -6.70 -12.78 -2.86
N ALA A 228 -5.69 -12.63 -3.74
CA ALA A 228 -5.82 -12.91 -5.17
C ALA A 228 -6.43 -14.30 -5.47
N SER A 229 -6.17 -15.29 -4.61
CA SER A 229 -6.74 -16.65 -4.76
C SER A 229 -8.27 -16.68 -4.68
N SER A 230 -8.89 -15.75 -3.95
CA SER A 230 -10.34 -15.59 -3.87
C SER A 230 -10.89 -14.76 -5.02
N LEU A 231 -10.09 -13.90 -5.65
CA LEU A 231 -10.56 -13.00 -6.71
C LEU A 231 -10.93 -13.77 -7.99
N THR A 232 -10.16 -14.81 -8.33
CA THR A 232 -10.32 -15.62 -9.56
C THR A 232 -10.48 -17.13 -9.30
N GLY A 233 -10.38 -17.57 -8.04
CA GLY A 233 -10.44 -18.99 -7.68
C GLY A 233 -11.85 -19.56 -7.53
N LYS A 234 -11.94 -20.89 -7.32
CA LYS A 234 -13.21 -21.64 -7.22
C LYS A 234 -14.18 -21.13 -6.15
N LYS A 235 -13.68 -20.48 -5.09
CA LYS A 235 -14.50 -20.00 -3.95
C LYS A 235 -15.27 -18.71 -4.23
N ALA A 236 -14.80 -17.88 -5.16
CA ALA A 236 -15.44 -16.61 -5.54
C ALA A 236 -15.29 -16.31 -7.05
N GLY A 237 -15.45 -17.34 -7.88
CA GLY A 237 -15.45 -17.22 -9.33
C GLY A 237 -16.50 -16.20 -9.79
N GLY A 238 -16.09 -15.26 -10.63
CA GLY A 238 -16.94 -14.17 -11.14
C GLY A 238 -16.80 -12.83 -10.41
N LEU A 239 -16.20 -12.78 -9.21
CA LEU A 239 -15.97 -11.51 -8.50
C LEU A 239 -15.05 -10.57 -9.29
N ALA A 240 -13.94 -11.07 -9.84
CA ALA A 240 -13.04 -10.27 -10.68
C ALA A 240 -13.78 -9.57 -11.83
N SER A 241 -14.56 -10.33 -12.61
CA SER A 241 -15.36 -9.79 -13.72
C SER A 241 -16.44 -8.83 -13.22
N TRP A 242 -17.05 -9.12 -12.06
CA TRP A 242 -18.04 -8.24 -11.46
C TRP A 242 -17.45 -6.88 -11.07
N LEU A 243 -16.29 -6.88 -10.41
CA LEU A 243 -15.56 -5.68 -10.02
C LEU A 243 -15.04 -4.93 -11.24
N GLY A 244 -14.46 -5.61 -12.24
CA GLY A 244 -13.99 -4.97 -13.47
C GLY A 244 -15.11 -4.26 -14.23
N ASN A 245 -16.32 -4.84 -14.25
CA ASN A 245 -17.47 -4.26 -14.97
C ASN A 245 -18.26 -3.20 -14.19
N ARG A 246 -17.83 -2.82 -12.97
CA ARG A 246 -18.62 -1.93 -12.08
C ARG A 246 -17.77 -0.98 -11.26
N GLN A 247 -16.72 -1.52 -10.65
CA GLN A 247 -15.88 -0.82 -9.70
C GLN A 247 -14.60 -0.34 -10.38
N TYR A 248 -13.92 -1.18 -11.15
CA TYR A 248 -12.63 -0.85 -11.77
C TYR A 248 -12.76 -0.67 -13.28
N LEU A 249 -13.62 0.26 -13.71
CA LEU A 249 -13.93 0.50 -15.12
C LEU A 249 -12.79 1.17 -15.88
N MET A 250 -12.04 2.06 -15.21
CA MET A 250 -10.96 2.82 -15.82
C MET A 250 -9.62 2.50 -15.15
N PRO A 251 -8.50 2.60 -15.87
CA PRO A 251 -7.18 2.61 -15.25
C PRO A 251 -7.05 3.72 -14.19
N ALA A 252 -6.15 3.52 -13.24
CA ALA A 252 -5.81 4.54 -12.25
C ALA A 252 -4.28 4.62 -12.09
N LEU A 253 -3.78 5.84 -11.92
CA LEU A 253 -2.38 6.08 -11.58
C LEU A 253 -2.20 5.97 -10.07
N MET A 254 -1.00 5.62 -9.63
CA MET A 254 -0.68 5.63 -8.20
C MET A 254 -0.67 7.08 -7.70
N PRO A 255 -1.17 7.35 -6.48
CA PRO A 255 -1.05 8.67 -5.88
C PRO A 255 0.42 9.05 -5.71
N PRO A 256 0.77 10.33 -5.93
CA PRO A 256 2.12 10.83 -5.71
C PRO A 256 2.50 10.74 -4.23
N MET A 257 3.73 10.32 -3.92
CA MET A 257 4.29 10.44 -2.58
C MET A 257 4.76 11.88 -2.34
N GLU A 258 3.82 12.81 -2.07
CA GLU A 258 4.09 14.26 -1.96
C GLU A 258 5.10 14.63 -0.87
N TRP A 259 5.38 13.73 0.07
CA TRP A 259 6.40 13.91 1.10
C TRP A 259 7.82 13.53 0.65
N LYS A 260 8.01 13.04 -0.58
CA LYS A 260 9.31 12.72 -1.16
C LYS A 260 9.65 13.70 -2.29
N HIS A 261 10.94 13.98 -2.43
CA HIS A 261 11.44 14.80 -3.52
C HIS A 261 11.69 13.95 -4.77
N ALA A 262 10.93 14.20 -5.83
CA ALA A 262 11.15 13.61 -7.14
C ALA A 262 11.81 14.62 -8.09
N ARG A 263 12.75 14.17 -8.92
CA ARG A 263 13.32 15.00 -9.98
C ARG A 263 12.31 15.09 -11.12
N ASN A 264 12.05 16.31 -11.60
CA ASN A 264 11.26 16.52 -12.80
C ASN A 264 12.07 16.09 -14.04
N PRO A 265 11.62 15.08 -14.81
CA PRO A 265 12.30 14.59 -16.00
C PRO A 265 12.11 15.51 -17.22
N GLY A 266 11.25 16.53 -17.12
CA GLY A 266 10.83 17.36 -18.24
C GLY A 266 9.82 16.64 -19.15
N LYS A 267 9.38 17.33 -20.19
CA LYS A 267 8.53 16.73 -21.24
C LYS A 267 9.36 15.76 -22.09
N ILE A 268 8.70 14.74 -22.64
CA ILE A 268 9.31 13.94 -23.72
C ILE A 268 9.52 14.79 -24.98
N THR A 269 10.39 14.34 -25.88
CA THR A 269 10.60 14.92 -27.21
C THR A 269 10.43 13.86 -28.30
N GLY A 270 10.33 14.29 -29.56
CA GLY A 270 10.29 13.36 -30.69
C GLY A 270 9.05 12.45 -30.74
N LEU A 271 7.94 12.85 -30.12
CA LEU A 271 6.70 12.07 -30.16
C LEU A 271 6.20 11.95 -31.61
N THR A 272 6.04 10.71 -32.07
CA THR A 272 5.56 10.38 -33.42
C THR A 272 4.64 9.17 -33.37
N LEU A 273 3.85 9.00 -34.43
CA LEU A 273 3.07 7.80 -34.70
C LEU A 273 3.56 7.20 -36.02
N ASP A 274 4.03 5.95 -35.99
CA ASP A 274 4.38 5.15 -37.17
C ASP A 274 3.53 3.88 -37.21
N GLY A 275 2.62 3.81 -38.20
CA GLY A 275 1.58 2.79 -38.25
C GLY A 275 0.70 2.84 -37.00
N GLU A 276 0.83 1.84 -36.13
CA GLU A 276 0.10 1.71 -34.87
C GLU A 276 0.96 1.97 -33.62
N THR A 277 2.24 2.32 -33.80
CA THR A 277 3.17 2.51 -32.68
C THR A 277 3.47 3.99 -32.45
N LEU A 278 3.16 4.45 -31.23
CA LEU A 278 3.70 5.72 -30.73
C LEU A 278 5.14 5.51 -30.28
N GLY A 279 6.04 6.41 -30.68
CA GLY A 279 7.45 6.41 -30.28
C GLY A 279 7.93 7.80 -29.90
N TRP A 280 8.86 7.90 -28.95
CA TRP A 280 9.45 9.15 -28.48
C TRP A 280 10.89 8.96 -27.99
N ASP A 281 11.57 10.07 -27.69
CA ASP A 281 12.89 10.04 -27.07
C ASP A 281 12.78 9.70 -25.58
N ASP A 282 13.54 8.72 -25.11
CA ASP A 282 13.57 8.31 -23.70
C ASP A 282 14.14 9.42 -22.80
N ASN A 283 13.62 9.51 -21.58
CA ASN A 283 14.13 10.39 -20.52
C ASN A 283 14.27 9.65 -19.18
N ASP A 284 14.62 10.34 -18.10
CA ASP A 284 14.85 9.73 -16.78
C ASP A 284 13.56 9.47 -15.96
N ALA A 285 12.37 9.55 -16.57
CA ALA A 285 11.10 9.28 -15.88
C ALA A 285 10.91 7.79 -15.55
N GLY A 286 11.42 6.90 -16.40
CA GLY A 286 11.35 5.44 -16.24
C GLY A 286 9.98 4.80 -16.54
N ARG A 287 8.89 5.58 -16.59
CA ARG A 287 7.57 5.14 -17.10
C ARG A 287 6.86 6.31 -17.78
N TYR A 288 5.86 5.97 -18.59
CA TYR A 288 5.05 6.91 -19.33
C TYR A 288 3.58 6.52 -19.27
N VAL A 289 2.69 7.51 -19.18
CA VAL A 289 1.25 7.33 -19.37
C VAL A 289 0.91 7.82 -20.77
N VAL A 290 0.21 6.97 -21.51
CA VAL A 290 -0.24 7.24 -22.87
C VAL A 290 -1.73 7.49 -22.84
N TYR A 291 -2.14 8.59 -23.44
CA TYR A 291 -3.54 9.00 -23.58
C TYR A 291 -3.96 8.97 -25.04
N ALA A 292 -5.18 8.48 -25.29
CA ALA A 292 -5.89 8.65 -26.55
C ALA A 292 -7.09 9.56 -26.30
N LEU A 293 -6.99 10.81 -26.75
CA LEU A 293 -7.99 11.86 -26.52
C LEU A 293 -8.85 12.01 -27.78
N PRO A 294 -10.19 11.92 -27.70
CA PRO A 294 -11.04 12.11 -28.88
C PRO A 294 -10.80 13.48 -29.53
N GLN A 295 -10.62 13.52 -30.84
CA GLN A 295 -10.28 14.75 -31.59
C GLN A 295 -11.43 15.77 -31.60
N GLU A 296 -12.66 15.29 -31.44
CA GLU A 296 -13.88 16.12 -31.42
C GLU A 296 -14.10 16.86 -30.10
N LEU A 297 -13.40 16.45 -29.02
CA LEU A 297 -13.55 17.06 -27.69
C LEU A 297 -12.53 18.19 -27.48
N ALA A 298 -12.97 19.26 -26.81
CA ALA A 298 -12.08 20.35 -26.45
C ALA A 298 -11.08 19.92 -25.36
N GLU A 299 -10.00 20.67 -25.16
CA GLU A 299 -9.02 20.39 -24.10
C GLU A 299 -9.65 20.39 -22.70
N GLU A 300 -10.60 21.29 -22.45
CA GLU A 300 -11.33 21.38 -21.19
C GLU A 300 -12.20 20.15 -20.91
N ASP A 301 -12.71 19.48 -21.95
CA ASP A 301 -13.56 18.29 -21.81
C ASP A 301 -12.76 17.03 -21.45
N VAL A 302 -11.45 17.04 -21.75
CA VAL A 302 -10.55 15.90 -21.51
C VAL A 302 -9.57 16.14 -20.35
N ALA A 303 -9.48 17.37 -19.85
CA ALA A 303 -8.60 17.75 -18.75
C ALA A 303 -9.02 17.06 -17.44
N ALA A 304 -8.03 16.66 -16.63
CA ALA A 304 -8.33 16.09 -15.33
C ALA A 304 -8.89 17.14 -14.36
N ASP A 305 -9.82 16.73 -13.50
CA ASP A 305 -10.28 17.55 -12.37
C ASP A 305 -9.20 17.75 -11.30
N ALA A 306 -8.27 16.78 -11.20
CA ALA A 306 -7.22 16.77 -10.21
C ALA A 306 -5.96 17.48 -10.72
N PRO A 307 -5.35 18.40 -9.94
CA PRO A 307 -4.23 19.22 -10.40
C PRO A 307 -2.92 18.43 -10.60
N ASP A 308 -2.84 17.19 -10.12
CA ASP A 308 -1.69 16.30 -10.27
C ASP A 308 -1.77 15.40 -11.51
N ARG A 309 -2.76 15.62 -12.39
CA ARG A 309 -3.02 14.81 -13.59
C ARG A 309 -3.20 15.69 -14.82
N ASN A 310 -2.76 15.21 -15.99
CA ASN A 310 -2.94 15.97 -17.24
C ASN A 310 -4.38 15.80 -17.78
N TYR A 311 -4.85 14.56 -17.89
CA TYR A 311 -6.13 14.23 -18.53
C TYR A 311 -6.94 13.23 -17.71
N LEU A 312 -8.25 13.19 -17.95
CA LEU A 312 -9.16 12.25 -17.31
C LEU A 312 -8.67 10.81 -17.48
N ALA A 313 -8.78 10.03 -16.41
CA ALA A 313 -8.43 8.60 -16.40
C ALA A 313 -9.16 7.79 -17.47
N ALA A 314 -10.30 8.31 -17.95
CA ALA A 314 -11.09 7.71 -19.00
C ALA A 314 -10.36 7.57 -20.34
N TYR A 315 -9.33 8.39 -20.56
CA TYR A 315 -8.57 8.45 -21.80
C TYR A 315 -7.19 7.83 -21.71
N ILE A 316 -6.85 7.17 -20.58
CA ILE A 316 -5.60 6.42 -20.46
C ILE A 316 -5.67 5.21 -21.41
N ALA A 317 -4.85 5.23 -22.45
CA ALA A 317 -4.66 4.11 -23.37
C ALA A 317 -3.75 3.03 -22.77
N GLY A 318 -2.75 3.44 -21.98
CA GLY A 318 -1.87 2.51 -21.27
C GLY A 318 -0.75 3.17 -20.49
N ILE A 319 0.02 2.34 -19.79
CA ILE A 319 1.23 2.73 -19.06
C ILE A 319 2.36 1.83 -19.53
N THR A 320 3.49 2.42 -19.91
CA THR A 320 4.65 1.70 -20.44
C THR A 320 5.94 2.09 -19.73
N TYR A 321 6.88 1.14 -19.68
CA TYR A 321 8.25 1.33 -19.17
C TYR A 321 9.25 1.61 -20.29
N LYS A 322 8.77 1.65 -21.53
CA LYS A 322 9.57 1.88 -22.73
C LYS A 322 9.18 3.18 -23.40
N PRO A 323 10.06 3.80 -24.20
CA PRO A 323 9.74 4.99 -24.97
C PRO A 323 8.90 4.69 -26.23
N GLU A 324 8.05 3.67 -26.15
CA GLU A 324 7.17 3.22 -27.23
C GLU A 324 5.87 2.63 -26.64
N PHE A 325 4.79 2.72 -27.41
CA PHE A 325 3.51 2.11 -27.09
C PHE A 325 2.73 1.73 -28.36
N GLU A 326 2.37 0.46 -28.48
CA GLU A 326 1.51 -0.05 -29.56
C GLU A 326 0.04 0.25 -29.20
N LEU A 327 -0.61 1.08 -30.01
CA LEU A 327 -2.00 1.45 -29.83
C LEU A 327 -2.92 0.29 -30.26
N PRO A 328 -3.94 -0.05 -29.46
CA PRO A 328 -5.03 -0.90 -29.93
C PRO A 328 -5.68 -0.33 -31.20
N ALA A 329 -6.05 -1.20 -32.15
CA ALA A 329 -6.62 -0.80 -33.44
C ALA A 329 -7.81 0.18 -33.35
N TYR A 330 -8.63 0.06 -32.30
CA TYR A 330 -9.80 0.94 -32.09
C TYR A 330 -9.45 2.36 -31.64
N LEU A 331 -8.18 2.63 -31.31
CA LEU A 331 -7.68 3.95 -30.92
C LEU A 331 -6.90 4.65 -32.04
N LEU A 332 -6.72 4.03 -33.22
CA LEU A 332 -5.90 4.57 -34.31
C LEU A 332 -6.54 5.74 -35.08
N GLU A 333 -7.87 5.79 -35.12
CA GLU A 333 -8.63 6.79 -35.86
C GLU A 333 -9.51 7.62 -34.91
N GLY A 334 -9.58 8.94 -35.12
CA GLY A 334 -10.42 9.85 -34.33
C GLY A 334 -9.81 10.32 -33.00
N TYR A 335 -8.53 10.01 -32.74
CA TYR A 335 -7.84 10.42 -31.51
C TYR A 335 -6.60 11.29 -31.78
N ARG A 336 -6.35 12.24 -30.89
CA ARG A 336 -5.04 12.88 -30.69
C ARG A 336 -4.36 12.22 -29.50
N TYR A 337 -3.04 12.12 -29.52
CA TYR A 337 -2.32 11.33 -28.51
C TYR A 337 -1.52 12.23 -27.61
N ALA A 338 -1.51 11.91 -26.31
CA ALA A 338 -0.62 12.59 -25.38
C ALA A 338 0.21 11.57 -24.61
N VAL A 339 1.47 11.89 -24.39
CA VAL A 339 2.37 11.06 -23.58
C VAL A 339 2.96 11.91 -22.46
N ALA A 340 2.75 11.45 -21.23
CA ALA A 340 3.24 12.08 -20.03
C ALA A 340 4.31 11.21 -19.37
N PRO A 341 5.49 11.75 -19.04
CA PRO A 341 6.41 11.06 -18.15
C PRO A 341 5.74 10.81 -16.79
N TYR A 342 5.91 9.61 -16.24
CA TYR A 342 5.26 9.19 -14.99
C TYR A 342 6.28 8.50 -14.08
N ASP A 343 6.74 9.22 -13.07
CA ASP A 343 7.84 8.74 -12.25
C ASP A 343 7.43 7.63 -11.26
N ARG A 344 8.41 7.02 -10.61
CA ARG A 344 8.18 5.95 -9.63
C ARG A 344 7.63 6.44 -8.29
N TYR A 345 7.69 7.74 -8.03
CA TYR A 345 7.04 8.38 -6.87
C TYR A 345 5.53 8.54 -7.07
N GLY A 346 5.03 8.36 -8.30
CA GLY A 346 3.61 8.49 -8.66
C GLY A 346 3.25 9.85 -9.24
N ASN A 347 4.23 10.73 -9.48
CA ASN A 347 3.99 12.01 -10.13
C ASN A 347 3.83 11.79 -11.62
N GLU A 348 2.75 12.34 -12.17
CA GLU A 348 2.60 12.52 -13.61
C GLU A 348 3.11 13.91 -13.97
N TRP A 349 4.02 13.97 -14.94
CA TRP A 349 4.63 15.22 -15.40
C TRP A 349 3.92 15.74 -16.65
N ALA A 350 4.21 16.98 -17.05
CA ALA A 350 3.50 17.62 -18.14
C ALA A 350 3.55 16.78 -19.44
N ALA A 351 2.39 16.57 -20.05
CA ALA A 351 2.28 15.78 -21.26
C ALA A 351 2.81 16.51 -22.52
N THR A 352 3.21 15.72 -23.51
CA THR A 352 3.45 16.16 -24.88
C THR A 352 2.33 15.63 -25.76
N LEU A 353 1.73 16.52 -26.55
CA LEU A 353 0.62 16.20 -27.44
C LEU A 353 1.17 15.99 -28.87
N LEU A 354 0.62 14.99 -29.57
CA LEU A 354 0.83 14.73 -30.99
C LEU A 354 -0.40 15.17 -31.80
#